data_AF-A0A1F9YS14-F1
#
_entry.id   AF-A0A1F9YS14-F1
#
_cell.length_a   1.000
_cell.length_b   1.000
_cell.length_c   1.000
_cell.angle_alpha   90.00
_cell.angle_beta   90.00
_cell.angle_gamma   90.00
#
_symmetry.space_group_name_H-M   'P 1'
#
loop_
_entity.id
_entity.type
_entity.pdbx_description
1 polymer ?
#
loop_
_entity_poly.entity_id
_entity_poly.type
_entity_poly.pdbx_seq_one_letter_code
_entity_poly.pdbx_strand_id
1 'polypeptide(L)'
;MQVTRVAAEMSNTRRSGIESLTIGVLIIVFALAILISYAADDWSLFIPVMLLFGGAFFVALGIMLKPREIDLKPGYRNATYYVFWGGTAGLVGSIWFLNREFPGNLPLLIVMFILWVGIVVVVLALGRLSKGTPAQ
;
A
#
# COMPACT_ATOMS: atom_id res chain seq x y z
N MET A 1 15.66 -20.46 -28.80
CA MET A 1 14.18 -20.53 -28.73
C MET A 1 13.63 -21.10 -27.41
N GLN A 2 14.34 -22.00 -26.71
CA GLN A 2 13.88 -22.52 -25.40
C GLN A 2 13.99 -21.48 -24.25
N VAL A 3 15.05 -20.67 -24.22
CA VAL A 3 15.32 -19.70 -23.14
C VAL A 3 14.20 -18.65 -23.01
N THR A 4 13.60 -18.23 -24.11
CA THR A 4 12.49 -17.27 -24.13
C THR A 4 11.17 -17.86 -23.60
N ARG A 5 10.94 -19.17 -23.70
CA ARG A 5 9.74 -19.81 -23.14
C ARG A 5 9.83 -19.94 -21.62
N VAL A 6 10.98 -20.36 -21.09
CA VAL A 6 11.17 -20.52 -19.64
C VAL A 6 11.09 -19.18 -18.91
N ALA A 7 11.64 -18.11 -19.49
CA ALA A 7 11.52 -16.76 -18.92
C ALA A 7 10.06 -16.24 -18.91
N ALA A 8 9.29 -16.52 -19.96
CA ALA A 8 7.88 -16.15 -20.04
C ALA A 8 7.04 -16.93 -19.01
N GLU A 9 7.29 -18.23 -18.86
CA GLU A 9 6.59 -19.10 -17.91
C GLU A 9 6.86 -18.68 -16.46
N MET A 10 8.13 -18.41 -16.12
CA MET A 10 8.51 -17.88 -14.80
C MET A 10 7.84 -16.53 -14.47
N SER A 11 7.65 -15.67 -15.47
CA SER A 11 6.97 -14.38 -15.26
C SER A 11 5.47 -14.55 -14.99
N ASN A 12 4.81 -15.49 -15.66
CA ASN A 12 3.39 -15.79 -15.48
C ASN A 12 3.10 -16.44 -14.13
N THR A 13 3.93 -17.39 -13.67
CA THR A 13 3.78 -18.01 -12.34
C THR A 13 3.93 -16.99 -11.22
N ARG A 14 4.89 -16.05 -11.33
CA ARG A 14 5.08 -14.98 -10.33
C ARG A 14 3.90 -14.02 -10.27
N ARG A 15 3.35 -13.65 -11.43
CA ARG A 15 2.17 -12.78 -11.52
C ARG A 15 0.96 -13.45 -10.86
N SER A 16 0.70 -14.72 -11.19
CA SER A 16 -0.36 -15.51 -10.57
C SER A 16 -0.19 -15.60 -9.05
N GLY A 17 1.04 -15.73 -8.54
CA GLY A 17 1.31 -15.82 -7.10
C GLY A 17 1.04 -14.52 -6.33
N ILE A 18 1.39 -13.36 -6.90
CA ILE A 18 1.11 -12.06 -6.27
C ILE A 18 -0.39 -11.74 -6.31
N GLU A 19 -1.07 -12.06 -7.42
CA GLU A 19 -2.51 -11.88 -7.56
C GLU A 19 -3.26 -12.79 -6.55
N SER A 20 -2.88 -14.07 -6.44
CA SER A 20 -3.49 -14.98 -5.46
C SER A 20 -3.24 -14.57 -4.02
N LEU A 21 -2.03 -14.09 -3.70
CA LEU A 21 -1.71 -13.57 -2.37
C LEU A 21 -2.55 -12.33 -2.05
N THR A 22 -2.67 -11.41 -3.00
CA THR A 22 -3.45 -10.17 -2.83
C THR A 22 -4.92 -10.50 -2.56
N ILE A 23 -5.51 -11.42 -3.34
CA ILE A 23 -6.89 -11.87 -3.14
C ILE A 23 -7.05 -12.49 -1.75
N GLY A 24 -6.16 -13.41 -1.36
CA GLY A 24 -6.21 -14.07 -0.06
C GLY A 24 -6.14 -13.08 1.11
N VAL A 25 -5.23 -12.10 1.04
CA VAL A 25 -5.12 -11.07 2.07
C VAL A 25 -6.35 -10.16 2.08
N LEU A 26 -6.90 -9.78 0.93
CA LEU A 26 -8.11 -8.97 0.88
C LEU A 26 -9.32 -9.68 1.51
N ILE A 27 -9.43 -11.01 1.37
CA ILE A 27 -10.46 -11.80 2.06
C ILE A 27 -10.26 -11.74 3.58
N ILE A 28 -9.02 -11.88 4.06
CA ILE A 28 -8.71 -11.77 5.49
C ILE A 28 -9.05 -10.37 6.01
N VAL A 29 -8.65 -9.32 5.29
CA VAL A 29 -8.94 -7.92 5.63
C VAL A 29 -10.45 -7.67 5.69
N PHE A 30 -11.20 -8.21 4.73
CA PHE A 30 -12.66 -8.14 4.72
C PHE A 30 -13.29 -8.84 5.93
N ALA A 31 -12.84 -10.05 6.25
CA ALA A 31 -13.31 -10.79 7.41
C ALA A 31 -12.98 -10.06 8.72
N LEU A 32 -11.78 -9.50 8.86
CA LEU A 32 -11.39 -8.68 10.01
C LEU A 32 -12.24 -7.42 10.14
N ALA A 33 -12.55 -6.75 9.02
CA ALA A 33 -13.41 -5.57 9.02
C ALA A 33 -14.82 -5.89 9.51
N ILE A 34 -15.41 -7.00 9.04
CA ILE A 34 -16.71 -7.48 9.54
C ILE A 34 -16.62 -7.80 11.02
N LEU A 35 -15.60 -8.55 11.44
CA LEU A 35 -15.45 -9.00 12.82
C LEU A 35 -15.31 -7.81 13.78
N ILE A 36 -14.48 -6.82 13.45
CA ILE A 36 -14.27 -5.62 14.27
C ILE A 36 -15.55 -4.78 14.32
N SER A 37 -16.21 -4.55 13.19
CA SER A 37 -17.47 -3.82 13.15
C SER A 37 -18.57 -4.49 13.97
N TYR A 38 -18.68 -5.81 13.86
CA TYR A 38 -19.65 -6.58 14.62
C TYR A 38 -19.33 -6.55 16.13
N ALA A 39 -18.06 -6.75 16.50
CA ALA A 39 -17.64 -6.74 17.90
C ALA A 39 -17.81 -5.38 18.58
N ALA A 40 -17.70 -4.29 17.82
CA ALA A 40 -17.93 -2.93 18.31
C ALA A 40 -19.40 -2.48 18.22
N ASP A 41 -20.30 -3.34 17.74
CA ASP A 41 -21.69 -3.03 17.39
C ASP A 41 -21.83 -1.76 16.52
N ASP A 42 -20.89 -1.58 15.59
CA ASP A 42 -20.86 -0.43 14.73
C ASP A 42 -20.26 -0.69 13.35
N TRP A 43 -21.17 -0.69 12.39
CA TRP A 43 -20.89 -0.90 10.98
C TRP A 43 -20.19 0.28 10.30
N SER A 44 -20.18 1.48 10.89
CA SER A 44 -19.42 2.61 10.36
C SER A 44 -17.90 2.37 10.41
N LEU A 45 -17.43 1.45 11.27
CA LEU A 45 -16.02 1.05 11.36
C LEU A 45 -15.56 0.18 10.19
N PHE A 46 -16.48 -0.38 9.41
CA PHE A 46 -16.13 -1.34 8.36
C PHE A 46 -15.19 -0.71 7.32
N ILE A 47 -15.56 0.49 6.85
CA ILE A 47 -14.80 1.24 5.85
C ILE A 47 -13.41 1.63 6.37
N PRO A 48 -13.27 2.34 7.51
CA PRO A 48 -11.94 2.73 7.99
C PRO A 48 -11.06 1.53 8.31
N VAL A 49 -11.61 0.43 8.82
CA VAL A 49 -10.86 -0.80 9.08
C VAL A 49 -10.35 -1.42 7.76
N MET A 50 -11.20 -1.53 6.73
CA MET A 50 -10.79 -1.98 5.39
C MET A 50 -9.65 -1.12 4.83
N LEU A 51 -9.76 0.21 4.98
CA LEU A 51 -8.77 1.16 4.50
C LEU A 51 -7.44 1.05 5.25
N LEU A 52 -7.46 0.87 6.57
CA LEU A 52 -6.27 0.74 7.40
C LEU A 52 -5.52 -0.56 7.10
N PHE A 53 -6.20 -1.71 7.17
CA PHE A 53 -5.56 -3.00 6.96
C PHE A 53 -5.19 -3.22 5.48
N GLY A 54 -6.08 -2.87 4.55
CA GLY A 54 -5.80 -2.93 3.12
C GLY A 54 -4.68 -1.96 2.72
N GLY A 55 -4.70 -0.74 3.25
CA GLY A 55 -3.64 0.24 3.03
C GLY A 55 -2.28 -0.23 3.55
N ALA A 56 -2.24 -0.75 4.78
CA ALA A 56 -1.02 -1.31 5.37
C ALA A 56 -0.45 -2.47 4.53
N PHE A 57 -1.31 -3.36 4.03
CA PHE A 57 -0.90 -4.43 3.13
C PHE A 57 -0.29 -3.91 1.83
N PHE A 58 -0.91 -2.91 1.19
CA PHE A 58 -0.37 -2.30 -0.03
C PHE A 58 0.98 -1.61 0.21
N VAL A 59 1.16 -0.95 1.37
CA VAL A 59 2.47 -0.40 1.77
C VAL A 59 3.50 -1.51 1.94
N ALA A 60 3.16 -2.59 2.65
CA ALA A 60 4.04 -3.73 2.85
C ALA A 60 4.43 -4.38 1.51
N LEU A 61 3.47 -4.60 0.60
CA LEU A 61 3.74 -5.09 -0.75
C LEU A 61 4.69 -4.17 -1.51
N GLY A 62 4.46 -2.86 -1.47
CA GLY A 62 5.34 -1.90 -2.13
C GLY A 62 6.77 -1.94 -1.60
N ILE A 63 6.96 -2.03 -0.28
CA ILE A 63 8.28 -2.16 0.34
C ILE A 63 8.95 -3.48 -0.07
N MET A 64 8.20 -4.59 -0.10
CA MET A 64 8.73 -5.91 -0.49
C MET A 64 9.07 -6.00 -1.98
N LEU A 65 8.40 -5.23 -2.84
CA LEU A 65 8.67 -5.19 -4.28
C LEU A 65 9.90 -4.32 -4.63
N LYS A 66 10.22 -3.32 -3.81
CA LYS A 66 11.29 -2.34 -4.06
C LYS A 66 12.68 -2.95 -4.38
N PRO A 67 13.16 -4.01 -3.71
CA PRO A 67 14.45 -4.63 -4.05
C PRO A 67 14.47 -5.35 -5.40
N ARG A 68 13.30 -5.72 -5.94
CA ARG A 68 13.16 -6.51 -7.18
C ARG A 68 12.93 -5.65 -8.42
N GLU A 69 12.73 -4.35 -8.27
CA GLU A 69 12.50 -3.42 -9.40
C GLU A 69 13.74 -3.15 -10.25
N ILE A 70 14.95 -3.47 -9.74
CA ILE A 70 16.20 -3.28 -10.48
C ILE A 70 16.22 -4.14 -11.77
N ASP A 71 15.43 -5.23 -11.82
CA ASP A 71 15.35 -6.16 -12.97
C ASP A 71 14.00 -6.12 -13.73
N LEU A 72 13.03 -5.28 -13.34
CA LEU A 72 11.68 -5.32 -13.89
C LEU A 72 11.48 -4.35 -15.07
N LYS A 73 10.90 -4.87 -16.16
CA LYS A 73 10.58 -4.14 -17.39
C LYS A 73 9.66 -2.92 -17.13
N PRO A 74 9.80 -1.84 -17.92
CA PRO A 74 8.90 -0.69 -17.89
C PRO A 74 7.47 -1.16 -18.25
N GLY A 75 6.57 -1.17 -17.27
CA GLY A 75 5.22 -1.71 -17.39
C GLY A 75 4.68 -2.39 -16.12
N TYR A 76 5.57 -2.79 -15.20
CA TYR A 76 5.14 -3.19 -13.84
C TYR A 76 4.74 -1.94 -13.04
N ARG A 77 3.60 -2.00 -12.34
CA ARG A 77 3.21 -0.97 -11.37
C ARG A 77 4.34 -0.81 -10.36
N ASN A 78 4.99 0.36 -10.36
CA ASN A 78 6.16 0.58 -9.51
C ASN A 78 5.82 0.37 -8.02
N ALA A 79 6.76 -0.10 -7.20
CA ALA A 79 6.70 -0.20 -5.75
C ALA A 79 6.21 1.11 -5.12
N THR A 80 6.64 2.25 -5.67
CA THR A 80 6.16 3.59 -5.27
C THR A 80 4.64 3.74 -5.40
N TYR A 81 4.03 3.17 -6.43
CA TYR A 81 2.58 3.21 -6.63
C TYR A 81 1.85 2.50 -5.48
N TYR A 82 2.32 1.31 -5.09
CA TYR A 82 1.74 0.53 -4.00
C TYR A 82 1.90 1.24 -2.65
N VAL A 83 3.09 1.78 -2.36
CA VAL A 83 3.34 2.55 -1.13
C VAL A 83 2.48 3.81 -1.08
N PHE A 84 2.37 4.55 -2.18
CA PHE A 84 1.59 5.79 -2.24
C PHE A 84 0.10 5.54 -2.03
N TRP A 85 -0.51 4.63 -2.79
CA TRP A 85 -1.94 4.35 -2.67
C TRP A 85 -2.28 3.61 -1.38
N GLY A 86 -1.43 2.69 -0.93
CA GLY A 86 -1.61 2.02 0.35
C GLY A 86 -1.54 2.99 1.52
N GLY A 87 -0.54 3.87 1.54
CA GLY A 87 -0.41 4.88 2.59
C GLY A 87 -1.52 5.93 2.54
N THR A 88 -2.00 6.30 1.34
CA THR A 88 -3.16 7.19 1.19
C THR A 88 -4.43 6.54 1.75
N ALA A 89 -4.68 5.26 1.46
CA ALA A 89 -5.80 4.53 2.05
C ALA A 89 -5.69 4.47 3.58
N GLY A 90 -4.50 4.17 4.12
CA GLY A 90 -4.23 4.19 5.55
C GLY A 90 -4.46 5.56 6.18
N LEU A 91 -4.04 6.65 5.53
CA LEU A 91 -4.30 8.02 5.97
C LEU A 91 -5.80 8.30 6.05
N VAL A 92 -6.56 7.99 4.99
CA VAL A 92 -8.01 8.22 4.95
C VAL A 92 -8.71 7.44 6.04
N GLY A 93 -8.34 6.17 6.25
CA GLY A 93 -8.87 5.34 7.35
C GLY A 93 -8.56 5.94 8.72
N SER A 94 -7.33 6.46 8.91
CA SER A 94 -6.89 7.09 10.16
C SER A 94 -7.63 8.42 10.42
N ILE A 95 -7.79 9.25 9.39
CA ILE A 95 -8.57 10.50 9.45
C ILE A 95 -10.01 10.21 9.84
N TRP A 96 -10.61 9.19 9.24
CA TRP A 96 -11.98 8.79 9.56
C TRP A 96 -12.11 8.39 11.04
N PHE A 97 -11.19 7.56 11.53
CA PHE A 97 -11.18 7.12 12.93
C PHE A 97 -11.01 8.29 13.90
N LEU A 98 -10.08 9.21 13.61
CA LEU A 98 -9.79 10.35 14.48
C LEU A 98 -10.88 11.42 14.44
N ASN A 99 -11.49 11.67 13.29
CA ASN A 99 -12.62 12.60 13.20
C ASN A 99 -13.83 12.10 13.99
N ARG A 100 -13.96 10.78 14.15
CA ARG A 100 -14.99 10.20 15.00
C ARG A 100 -14.68 10.35 16.49
N GLU A 101 -13.44 10.05 16.89
CA GLU A 101 -13.04 10.12 18.29
C GLU A 101 -12.94 11.57 18.80
N PHE A 102 -12.49 12.48 17.93
CA PHE A 102 -12.30 13.90 18.23
C PHE A 102 -13.03 14.77 17.19
N PRO A 103 -14.38 14.79 17.21
CA PRO A 103 -15.15 15.55 16.24
C PRO A 103 -14.82 17.05 16.32
N GLY A 104 -14.61 17.68 15.16
CA GLY A 104 -14.29 19.11 15.05
C GLY A 104 -12.83 19.46 15.32
N ASN A 105 -11.94 18.49 15.58
CA ASN A 105 -10.51 18.73 15.77
C ASN A 105 -9.78 18.91 14.42
N LEU A 106 -10.09 20.00 13.74
CA LEU A 106 -9.46 20.40 12.48
C LEU A 106 -7.92 20.48 12.56
N PRO A 107 -7.30 20.99 13.65
CA PRO A 107 -5.83 21.00 13.77
C PRO A 107 -5.20 19.61 13.66
N LEU A 108 -5.80 18.59 14.28
CA LEU A 108 -5.29 17.21 14.21
C LEU A 108 -5.28 16.68 12.77
N LEU A 109 -6.36 16.91 12.03
CA LEU A 109 -6.48 16.51 10.63
C LEU A 109 -5.44 17.19 9.74
N ILE A 110 -5.19 18.47 9.98
CA ILE A 110 -4.15 19.24 9.26
C ILE A 110 -2.77 18.65 9.54
N VAL A 111 -2.44 18.38 10.81
CA VAL A 111 -1.15 17.78 11.19
C VAL A 111 -0.94 16.45 10.48
N MET A 112 -1.95 15.57 10.48
CA MET A 112 -1.87 14.29 9.77
C MET A 112 -1.66 14.45 8.26
N PHE A 113 -2.38 15.37 7.64
CA PHE A 113 -2.24 15.64 6.21
C PHE A 113 -0.82 16.13 5.89
N ILE A 114 -0.29 17.07 6.68
CA ILE A 114 1.08 17.57 6.52
C ILE A 114 2.10 16.45 6.71
N LEU A 115 1.95 15.60 7.73
CA LEU A 115 2.83 14.46 7.97
C LEU A 115 2.83 13.49 6.77
N TRP A 116 1.65 13.20 6.21
CA TRP A 116 1.54 12.34 5.04
C TRP A 116 2.21 12.96 3.80
N VAL A 117 1.98 14.25 3.53
CA VAL A 117 2.65 14.95 2.42
C VAL A 117 4.16 14.91 2.61
N GLY A 118 4.66 15.14 3.84
CA GLY A 118 6.07 15.02 4.18
C GLY A 118 6.64 13.64 3.87
N ILE A 119 5.94 12.57 4.26
CA ILE A 119 6.33 11.18 3.95
C ILE A 119 6.40 10.97 2.44
N VAL A 120 5.39 11.41 1.68
CA VAL A 120 5.36 11.27 0.21
C VAL A 120 6.56 11.98 -0.43
N VAL A 121 6.86 13.20 -0.01
CA VAL A 121 8.01 13.97 -0.51
C VAL A 121 9.32 13.23 -0.23
N VAL A 122 9.51 12.71 0.98
CA VAL A 122 10.72 11.95 1.35
C VAL A 122 10.84 10.68 0.52
N VAL A 123 9.75 9.90 0.38
CA VAL A 123 9.75 8.66 -0.43
C VAL A 123 10.11 8.95 -1.88
N LEU A 124 9.58 10.01 -2.48
CA LEU A 124 9.89 10.41 -3.85
C LEU A 124 11.33 10.94 -3.98
N ALA A 125 11.83 11.69 -3.01
CA ALA A 125 13.19 12.23 -2.99
C ALA A 125 14.24 11.11 -2.89
N LEU A 126 14.04 10.16 -1.98
CA LEU A 126 14.91 8.98 -1.85
C LEU A 126 14.93 8.13 -3.13
N GLY A 127 13.79 8.01 -3.81
CA GLY A 127 13.71 7.35 -5.11
C GLY A 127 14.52 8.04 -6.22
N ARG A 128 14.74 9.36 -6.13
CA ARG A 128 15.58 10.12 -7.07
C ARG A 128 17.07 10.02 -6.73
N LEU A 129 17.44 10.10 -5.45
CA LEU A 129 18.83 9.97 -5.01
C LEU A 129 19.42 8.60 -5.35
N SER A 130 18.63 7.53 -5.22
CA SER A 130 19.03 6.16 -5.61
C SER A 130 19.34 6.01 -7.10
N LYS A 131 18.84 6.89 -7.98
CA LYS A 131 19.10 6.87 -9.42
C LYS A 131 20.25 7.80 -9.83
N GLY A 132 20.86 8.52 -8.88
CA GLY A 132 21.75 9.65 -9.11
C GLY A 132 23.25 9.41 -8.92
N THR A 133 23.73 8.16 -8.83
CA THR A 133 25.18 7.89 -8.80
C THR A 133 25.59 7.05 -10.00
N PRO A 134 25.89 7.66 -11.17
CA PRO A 134 26.85 7.05 -12.08
C PRO A 134 28.19 7.02 -11.34
N ALA A 135 28.70 5.83 -11.06
CA ALA A 135 30.08 5.66 -10.65
C ALA A 135 30.97 6.31 -11.71
N GLN A 136 31.70 7.35 -11.31
CA GLN A 136 32.93 7.78 -11.99
C GLN A 136 34.09 7.10 -11.28
#